data_AF-A0A9D4W5D9-F1
#
_entry.id   AF-A0A9D4W5D9-F1
#
_cell.length_a   1.000
_cell.length_b   1.000
_cell.length_c   1.000
_cell.angle_alpha   90.00
_cell.angle_beta   90.00
_cell.angle_gamma   90.00
#
_symmetry.space_group_name_H-M   'P 1'
#
loop_
_entity.id
_entity.type
_entity.pdbx_description
1 polymer ?
#
loop_
_entity_poly.entity_id
_entity_poly.type
_entity_poly.pdbx_seq_one_letter_code
_entity_poly.pdbx_strand_id
1 'polypeptide(L)'
;MMLTVVKGPTTYEDILKVGGTQYFSFRDACFAMGFLEGDKEFILAIKEASEWGSGKFVRKLFVIMLLSGTVNRPSHVWNNTWTWISDGILHEQRLLSCNPELSLNDEEQYNFTLVEIEKIL
;
A
#
# COMPACT_ATOMS: atom_id res chain seq x y z
N MET A 1 15.35 0.25 17.13
CA MET A 1 16.29 -0.72 17.72
C MET A 1 15.63 -1.28 18.99
N MET A 2 15.16 -2.55 19.01
CA MET A 2 14.39 -3.11 20.14
C MET A 2 15.19 -3.37 21.42
N LEU A 3 16.48 -3.63 21.27
CA LEU A 3 17.38 -4.02 22.36
C LEU A 3 17.49 -2.94 23.45
N THR A 4 17.08 -1.70 23.16
CA THR A 4 17.06 -0.59 24.12
C THR A 4 15.71 -0.40 24.81
N VAL A 5 14.65 -1.07 24.37
CA VAL A 5 13.27 -0.89 24.88
C VAL A 5 12.80 -2.08 25.71
N VAL A 6 13.11 -3.31 25.31
CA VAL A 6 12.78 -4.51 26.11
C VAL A 6 13.83 -4.66 27.22
N LYS A 7 13.41 -4.54 28.48
CA LYS A 7 14.30 -4.67 29.65
C LYS A 7 14.58 -6.14 29.95
N GLY A 8 15.85 -6.54 29.84
CA GLY A 8 16.34 -7.86 30.28
C GLY A 8 15.74 -9.08 29.56
N PRO A 9 15.59 -9.08 28.22
CA PRO A 9 15.13 -10.28 27.52
C PRO A 9 16.14 -11.41 27.72
N THR A 10 15.66 -12.57 28.13
CA THR A 10 16.49 -13.78 28.32
C THR A 10 16.26 -14.82 27.23
N THR A 11 15.16 -14.68 26.49
CA THR A 11 14.74 -15.58 25.41
C THR A 11 14.29 -14.79 24.18
N TYR A 12 14.18 -15.46 23.03
CA TYR A 12 13.62 -14.83 21.82
C TYR A 12 12.14 -14.47 22.04
N GLU A 13 11.37 -15.27 22.78
CA GLU A 13 9.99 -14.92 23.11
C GLU A 13 9.88 -13.63 23.91
N ASP A 14 10.82 -13.36 24.83
CA ASP A 14 10.83 -12.12 25.62
C ASP A 14 10.99 -10.88 24.73
N ILE A 15 11.77 -10.99 23.65
CA ILE A 15 11.99 -9.90 22.67
C ILE A 15 10.68 -9.59 21.92
N LEU A 16 9.83 -10.59 21.72
CA LEU A 16 8.54 -10.45 21.05
C LEU A 16 7.42 -9.96 21.96
N LYS A 17 7.69 -9.69 23.24
CA LYS A 17 6.67 -9.30 24.20
C LYS A 17 6.65 -7.78 24.37
N VAL A 18 5.55 -7.15 23.96
CA VAL A 18 5.37 -5.68 24.04
C VAL A 18 4.17 -5.37 24.93
N GLY A 19 4.40 -4.64 26.02
CA GLY A 19 3.33 -4.26 26.97
C GLY A 19 2.60 -5.45 27.57
N GLY A 20 3.25 -6.60 27.72
CA GLY A 20 2.66 -7.85 28.23
C GLY A 20 1.98 -8.73 27.17
N THR A 21 1.83 -8.25 25.93
CA THR A 21 1.26 -9.03 24.81
C THR A 21 2.37 -9.74 24.04
N GLN A 22 2.19 -11.04 23.78
CA GLN A 22 3.12 -11.85 22.99
C GLN A 22 2.81 -11.72 21.50
N TYR A 23 3.82 -11.40 20.69
CA TYR A 23 3.69 -11.33 19.23
C TYR A 23 4.39 -12.52 18.56
N PHE A 24 3.95 -12.89 17.35
CA PHE A 24 4.46 -14.06 16.63
C PHE A 24 5.68 -13.77 15.75
N SER A 25 5.90 -12.50 15.40
CA SER A 25 7.06 -12.08 14.61
C SER A 25 7.75 -10.87 15.24
N PHE A 26 9.07 -10.80 15.05
CA PHE A 26 9.88 -9.64 15.46
C PHE A 26 9.36 -8.34 14.85
N ARG A 27 8.83 -8.43 13.63
CA ARG A 27 8.26 -7.30 12.91
C ARG A 27 6.98 -6.79 13.57
N ASP A 28 6.07 -7.67 13.97
CA ASP A 28 4.82 -7.28 14.65
C ASP A 28 5.11 -6.65 16.01
N ALA A 29 6.08 -7.19 16.74
CA ALA A 29 6.54 -6.58 17.98
C ALA A 29 7.19 -5.20 17.75
N CYS A 30 7.92 -5.01 16.63
CA CYS A 30 8.49 -3.69 16.28
C CYS A 30 7.38 -2.69 15.92
N PHE A 31 6.34 -3.15 15.22
CA PHE A 31 5.16 -2.34 14.92
C PHE A 31 4.42 -1.93 16.19
N ALA A 32 4.19 -2.86 17.11
CA ALA A 32 3.55 -2.58 18.40
C ALA A 32 4.35 -1.61 19.29
N MET A 33 5.69 -1.60 19.17
CA MET A 33 6.56 -0.62 19.84
C MET A 33 6.63 0.74 19.15
N GLY A 34 5.97 0.92 18.01
CA GLY A 34 6.03 2.16 17.22
C GLY A 34 7.36 2.37 16.50
N PHE A 35 8.21 1.33 16.38
CA PHE A 35 9.44 1.40 15.59
C PHE A 35 9.21 1.31 14.09
N LEU A 36 8.08 0.73 13.70
CA LEU A 36 7.62 0.72 12.32
C LEU A 36 6.42 1.65 12.25
N GLU A 37 6.60 2.82 11.64
CA GLU A 37 5.48 3.51 11.02
C GLU A 37 4.96 2.54 9.96
N GLY A 38 3.77 1.99 10.16
CA GLY A 38 3.25 0.94 9.27
C GLY A 38 3.09 1.42 7.83
N ASP A 39 2.34 0.67 7.04
CA ASP A 39 2.11 1.04 5.64
C ASP A 39 1.24 2.32 5.45
N LYS A 40 0.98 3.06 6.55
CA LYS A 40 0.24 4.32 6.60
C LYS A 40 0.95 5.43 5.84
N GLU A 41 2.27 5.50 5.90
CA GLU A 41 3.04 6.52 5.17
C GLU A 41 2.85 6.40 3.67
N PHE A 42 2.86 5.18 3.15
CA PHE A 42 2.61 4.92 1.72
C PHE A 42 1.18 5.31 1.33
N ILE A 43 0.19 5.02 2.18
CA ILE A 43 -1.20 5.44 1.95
C ILE A 43 -1.31 6.96 1.90
N LEU A 44 -0.67 7.67 2.84
CA LEU A 44 -0.66 9.13 2.87
C LEU A 44 0.07 9.73 1.67
N ALA A 45 1.22 9.18 1.29
CA ALA A 45 1.98 9.62 0.14
C ALA A 45 1.21 9.42 -1.18
N ILE A 46 0.49 8.31 -1.33
CA ILE A 46 -0.38 8.06 -2.51
C ILE A 46 -1.54 9.04 -2.52
N LYS A 47 -2.18 9.27 -1.36
CA LYS A 47 -3.25 10.25 -1.24
C LYS A 47 -2.79 11.64 -1.65
N GLU A 48 -1.68 12.11 -1.07
CA GLU A 48 -1.11 13.41 -1.39
C GLU A 48 -0.74 13.49 -2.87
N ALA A 49 -0.04 12.48 -3.41
CA ALA A 49 0.27 12.42 -4.83
C ALA A 49 -0.98 12.47 -5.74
N SER A 50 -2.12 11.92 -5.31
CA SER A 50 -3.38 11.97 -6.06
C SER A 50 -4.05 13.33 -6.06
N GLU A 51 -3.73 14.21 -5.10
CA GLU A 51 -4.26 15.58 -5.06
C GLU A 51 -3.54 16.49 -6.08
N TRP A 52 -2.28 16.16 -6.43
CA TRP A 52 -1.46 16.97 -7.34
C TRP A 52 -1.22 16.34 -8.71
N GLY A 53 -1.19 15.01 -8.78
CA GLY A 53 -0.78 14.23 -9.95
C GLY A 53 -1.94 13.55 -10.66
N SER A 54 -1.72 13.16 -11.92
CA SER A 54 -2.68 12.34 -12.67
C SER A 54 -2.73 10.90 -12.14
N GLY A 55 -3.85 10.19 -12.32
CA GLY A 55 -3.93 8.76 -11.99
C GLY A 55 -2.82 7.90 -12.60
N LYS A 56 -2.34 8.23 -13.81
CA LYS A 56 -1.17 7.57 -14.42
C LYS A 56 0.13 7.80 -13.66
N PHE A 57 0.34 9.00 -13.12
CA PHE A 57 1.48 9.29 -12.24
C PHE A 57 1.37 8.49 -10.93
N VAL A 58 0.18 8.47 -10.32
CA VAL A 58 -0.08 7.73 -9.08
C VAL A 58 0.11 6.23 -9.27
N ARG A 59 -0.35 5.64 -10.39
CA ARG A 59 -0.08 4.24 -10.76
C ARG A 59 1.42 3.93 -10.81
N LYS A 60 2.21 4.79 -11.46
CA LYS A 60 3.68 4.64 -11.52
C LYS A 60 4.33 4.74 -10.14
N LEU A 61 3.89 5.70 -9.31
CA LEU A 61 4.38 5.84 -7.94
C LEU A 61 4.11 4.57 -7.13
N PHE A 62 2.91 4.02 -7.23
CA PHE A 62 2.56 2.76 -6.57
C PHE A 62 3.47 1.61 -7.03
N VAL A 63 3.73 1.47 -8.33
CA VAL A 63 4.67 0.45 -8.85
C VAL A 63 6.09 0.64 -8.31
N ILE A 64 6.60 1.87 -8.26
CA ILE A 64 7.92 2.16 -7.67
C ILE A 64 7.97 1.73 -6.19
N MET A 65 6.91 1.99 -5.43
CA MET A 65 6.79 1.54 -4.03
C MET A 65 6.73 0.00 -3.91
N LEU A 66 6.13 -0.70 -4.86
CA LEU A 66 6.17 -2.17 -4.89
C LEU A 66 7.57 -2.69 -5.18
N LEU A 67 8.26 -2.10 -6.17
CA LEU A 67 9.60 -2.52 -6.60
C LEU A 67 10.71 -2.18 -5.60
N SER A 68 10.51 -1.16 -4.74
CA SER A 68 11.49 -0.83 -3.70
C SER A 68 11.62 -1.91 -2.62
N GLY A 69 10.64 -2.82 -2.51
CA GLY A 69 10.59 -3.84 -1.46
C GLY A 69 10.36 -3.28 -0.06
N THR A 70 10.04 -1.99 0.09
CA THR A 70 9.84 -1.33 1.39
C THR A 70 8.40 -1.38 1.87
N VAL A 71 7.43 -1.61 0.98
CA VAL A 71 6.02 -1.81 1.32
C VAL A 71 5.83 -3.21 1.88
N ASN A 72 5.35 -3.30 3.12
CA ASN A 72 5.27 -4.60 3.80
C ASN A 72 3.96 -5.32 3.55
N ARG A 73 2.86 -4.57 3.42
CA ARG A 73 1.53 -5.11 3.09
C ARG A 73 0.99 -4.41 1.84
N PRO A 74 1.48 -4.77 0.64
CA PRO A 74 1.02 -4.19 -0.63
C PRO A 74 -0.50 -4.21 -0.78
N SER A 75 -1.14 -5.34 -0.45
CA SER A 75 -2.59 -5.49 -0.52
C SER A 75 -3.32 -4.55 0.44
N HIS A 76 -2.76 -4.28 1.62
CA HIS A 76 -3.35 -3.31 2.56
C HIS A 76 -3.25 -1.89 2.01
N VAL A 77 -2.09 -1.49 1.46
CA VAL A 77 -1.93 -0.17 0.84
C VAL A 77 -2.92 -0.02 -0.31
N TRP A 78 -2.93 -0.99 -1.24
CA TRP A 78 -3.82 -1.04 -2.39
C TRP A 78 -5.31 -0.90 -2.00
N ASN A 79 -5.80 -1.71 -1.06
CA ASN A 79 -7.21 -1.67 -0.65
C ASN A 79 -7.63 -0.30 -0.08
N ASN A 80 -6.68 0.48 0.47
CA ASN A 80 -6.93 1.81 1.00
C ASN A 80 -6.75 2.93 -0.03
N THR A 81 -6.17 2.66 -1.20
CA THR A 81 -5.75 3.70 -2.16
C THR A 81 -6.23 3.48 -3.58
N TRP A 82 -6.79 2.30 -3.91
CA TRP A 82 -7.11 1.91 -5.29
C TRP A 82 -8.04 2.91 -6.00
N THR A 83 -8.95 3.56 -5.28
CA THR A 83 -9.86 4.56 -5.84
C THR A 83 -9.08 5.74 -6.45
N TRP A 84 -8.04 6.21 -5.76
CA TRP A 84 -7.14 7.26 -6.26
C TRP A 84 -6.25 6.76 -7.39
N ILE A 85 -5.74 5.53 -7.28
CA ILE A 85 -4.88 4.93 -8.30
C ILE A 85 -5.66 4.67 -9.60
N SER A 86 -6.97 4.42 -9.51
CA SER A 86 -7.85 4.17 -10.65
C SER A 86 -8.26 5.43 -11.43
N ASP A 87 -7.81 6.61 -11.01
CA ASP A 87 -8.14 7.86 -11.70
C ASP A 87 -7.74 7.82 -13.19
N GLY A 88 -8.62 8.33 -14.04
CA GLY A 88 -8.47 8.32 -15.50
C GLY A 88 -8.69 6.98 -16.20
N ILE A 89 -8.88 5.86 -15.50
CA ILE A 89 -9.08 4.53 -16.15
C ILE A 89 -10.31 4.51 -17.04
N LEU A 90 -11.46 5.00 -16.56
CA LEU A 90 -12.68 5.07 -17.37
C LEU A 90 -12.48 5.90 -18.64
N HIS A 91 -11.74 7.01 -18.53
CA HIS A 91 -11.45 7.86 -19.67
C HIS A 91 -10.57 7.12 -20.70
N GLU A 92 -9.52 6.44 -20.26
CA GLU A 92 -8.66 5.62 -21.13
C GLU A 92 -9.47 4.49 -21.81
N GLN A 93 -10.34 3.79 -21.08
CA GLN A 93 -11.18 2.73 -21.65
C GLN A 93 -12.18 3.23 -22.68
N ARG A 94 -12.79 4.41 -22.47
CA ARG A 94 -13.67 5.05 -23.47
C ARG A 94 -12.93 5.37 -24.77
N LEU A 95 -11.69 5.85 -24.67
CA LEU A 95 -10.86 6.13 -25.84
C LEU A 95 -10.48 4.84 -26.58
N LEU A 96 -10.03 3.82 -25.86
CA LEU A 96 -9.61 2.54 -26.45
C LEU A 96 -10.76 1.80 -27.13
N SER A 97 -11.97 1.84 -26.54
CA SER A 97 -13.16 1.20 -27.09
C SER A 97 -13.91 2.05 -28.11
N CYS A 98 -13.52 3.31 -28.31
CA CYS A 98 -14.26 4.30 -29.09
C CYS A 98 -15.75 4.42 -28.67
N ASN A 99 -16.04 4.18 -27.39
CA ASN A 99 -17.39 4.24 -26.83
C ASN A 99 -17.46 5.30 -25.72
N PRO A 100 -17.93 6.53 -26.02
CA PRO A 100 -18.06 7.59 -25.01
C PRO A 100 -19.08 7.28 -23.90
N GLU A 101 -20.06 6.42 -24.17
CA GLU A 101 -21.13 6.05 -23.24
C GLU A 101 -20.74 4.90 -22.30
N LEU A 102 -19.55 4.31 -22.47
CA LEU A 102 -19.04 3.28 -21.58
C LEU A 102 -19.06 3.79 -20.13
N SER A 103 -19.65 3.00 -19.24
CA SER A 103 -19.53 3.15 -17.79
C SER A 103 -18.87 1.88 -17.25
N LEU A 104 -18.14 2.03 -16.15
CA LEU A 104 -17.54 0.91 -15.44
C LEU A 104 -18.14 0.88 -14.04
N ASN A 105 -18.43 -0.32 -13.55
CA ASN A 105 -18.69 -0.51 -12.12
C ASN A 105 -17.37 -0.57 -11.33
N ASP A 106 -17.46 -0.58 -10.00
CA ASP A 106 -16.27 -0.58 -9.13
C ASP A 106 -15.36 -1.80 -9.37
N GLU A 107 -15.93 -2.97 -9.63
CA GLU A 107 -15.17 -4.20 -9.89
C GLU A 107 -14.42 -4.13 -11.22
N GLU A 108 -15.07 -3.64 -12.27
CA GLU A 108 -14.44 -3.43 -13.58
C GLU A 108 -13.33 -2.38 -13.48
N GLN A 109 -13.60 -1.25 -12.82
CA GLN A 109 -12.60 -0.20 -12.62
C GLN A 109 -11.40 -0.71 -11.82
N TYR A 110 -11.65 -1.47 -10.74
CA TYR A 110 -10.62 -2.13 -9.95
C TYR A 110 -9.76 -3.06 -10.81
N ASN A 111 -10.38 -3.93 -11.59
CA ASN A 111 -9.69 -4.90 -12.44
C ASN A 111 -8.89 -4.23 -13.57
N PHE A 112 -9.46 -3.24 -14.27
CA PHE A 112 -8.73 -2.48 -15.30
C PHE A 112 -7.54 -1.73 -14.71
N THR A 113 -7.67 -1.22 -13.49
CA THR A 113 -6.55 -0.55 -12.81
C THR A 113 -5.41 -1.54 -12.53
N LEU A 114 -5.72 -2.76 -12.09
CA LEU A 114 -4.72 -3.82 -11.89
C LEU A 114 -4.01 -4.19 -13.19
N VAL A 115 -4.75 -4.31 -14.30
CA VAL A 115 -4.16 -4.56 -15.63
C VAL A 115 -3.19 -3.44 -16.04
N GLU A 116 -3.54 -2.17 -15.78
CA GLU A 116 -2.62 -1.06 -16.06
C GLU A 116 -1.39 -1.06 -15.15
N ILE A 117 -1.52 -1.49 -13.89
CA ILE A 117 -0.38 -1.67 -12.99
C ILE A 117 0.55 -2.78 -13.48
N GLU A 118 0.00 -3.92 -13.91
CA GLU A 118 0.76 -5.04 -14.47
C GLU A 118 1.57 -4.64 -15.71
N LYS A 119 1.02 -3.75 -16.56
CA LYS A 119 1.75 -3.23 -17.73
C LYS A 119 2.95 -2.33 -17.37
N ILE A 120 2.96 -1.74 -16.18
CA ILE A 120 4.02 -0.84 -15.71
C ILE A 120 5.12 -1.61 -14.96
N LEU A 121 4.78 -2.75 -14.35
CA LEU A 121 5.70 -3.69 -13.72
C LEU A 121 6.64 -4.34 -14.75
#